data_AF-A0AAJ4TVD7-F1
#
_entry.id   AF-A0AAJ4TVD7-F1
#
_cell.length_a   1.000
_cell.length_b   1.000
_cell.length_c   1.000
_cell.angle_alpha   90.00
_cell.angle_beta   90.00
_cell.angle_gamma   90.00
#
_symmetry.space_group_name_H-M   'P 1'
#
loop_
_entity.id
_entity.type
_entity.pdbx_description
1 polymer ?
#
loop_
_entity_poly.entity_id
_entity_poly.type
_entity_poly.pdbx_seq_one_letter_code
_entity_poly.pdbx_strand_id
1 'polypeptide(L)'
;MKQSMLKGLGILSLGVLLVGCQDANTENDKGQEHKTETTSNLTNEKTTSKEHAHDHEKEQSEHAHDHGHSHGGHEMTKEEENIYKGIFKDEQVKDRPLTDWEGDWQSVYPYLKDGTLDEVFEHKAEEDDSKSAKEYKAYYTTGYKTDVTRINIGEKAILFYKGKEKSTAEYTYDGKEILNYEAGNRGVRFIFEKVSGDDAAPQFIQFSDHIIAPEKALHYHIYMGNNRAQLLKEMKNWPTYYPSDLKGEEVKEEMLAH
;
A
#
# COMPACT_ATOMS: atom_id res chain seq x y z
N MET A 1 -18.32 49.80 -43.70
CA MET A 1 -17.32 50.12 -42.64
C MET A 1 -17.36 48.97 -41.64
N LYS A 2 -16.33 48.17 -41.36
CA LYS A 2 -14.87 48.30 -41.50
C LYS A 2 -14.26 46.93 -41.87
N GLN A 3 -13.12 47.01 -42.55
CA GLN A 3 -12.16 45.97 -42.99
C GLN A 3 -11.78 45.01 -41.85
N SER A 4 -11.72 43.68 -42.01
CA SER A 4 -10.73 42.83 -42.71
C SER A 4 -9.26 43.13 -42.38
N MET A 5 -8.62 42.20 -41.66
CA MET A 5 -7.18 41.98 -41.68
C MET A 5 -6.92 40.48 -41.72
N LEU A 6 -6.42 40.04 -42.86
CA LEU A 6 -5.79 38.75 -43.15
C LEU A 6 -4.30 38.86 -42.85
N LYS A 7 -3.65 37.78 -42.40
CA LYS A 7 -2.23 37.38 -42.57
C LYS A 7 -1.90 36.30 -41.52
N GLY A 8 -1.23 35.19 -41.80
CA GLY A 8 -0.59 34.69 -43.01
C GLY A 8 0.02 33.31 -42.71
N LEU A 9 0.01 32.45 -43.70
CA LEU A 9 0.63 31.12 -43.72
C LEU A 9 2.14 31.28 -44.03
N GLY A 10 3.02 30.53 -43.37
CA GLY A 10 4.46 30.50 -43.64
C GLY A 10 5.08 29.14 -43.35
N ILE A 11 5.40 28.42 -44.43
CA ILE A 11 6.05 27.11 -44.54
C ILE A 11 7.58 27.32 -44.53
N LEU A 12 8.41 26.44 -43.93
CA LEU A 12 9.58 25.80 -44.59
C LEU A 12 10.44 24.89 -43.67
N SER A 13 10.59 23.65 -44.13
CA SER A 13 11.83 22.83 -44.27
C SER A 13 12.80 22.54 -43.11
N LEU A 14 12.85 21.24 -42.78
CA LEU A 14 13.97 20.30 -43.00
C LEU A 14 15.42 20.82 -42.82
N GLY A 15 16.13 20.23 -41.86
CA GLY A 15 17.59 20.25 -41.77
C GLY A 15 18.12 19.05 -40.98
N VAL A 16 18.66 18.06 -41.70
CA VAL A 16 19.44 16.93 -41.20
C VAL A 16 20.93 17.26 -41.36
N LEU A 17 21.69 17.09 -40.28
CA LEU A 17 23.15 16.90 -40.17
C LEU A 17 23.32 16.14 -38.83
N LEU A 18 23.67 14.86 -38.67
CA LEU A 18 24.67 13.95 -39.24
C LEU A 18 26.13 14.40 -39.09
N VAL A 19 26.91 13.45 -38.53
CA VAL A 19 28.37 13.36 -38.37
C VAL A 19 28.91 14.08 -37.12
N GLY A 20 29.69 13.45 -36.23
CA GLY A 20 30.28 12.12 -36.20
C GLY A 20 31.58 12.12 -35.38
N CYS A 21 32.02 10.91 -35.02
CA CYS A 21 33.40 10.48 -34.73
C CYS A 21 34.04 10.92 -33.39
N GLN A 22 34.39 9.98 -32.50
CA GLN A 22 35.62 9.13 -32.47
C GLN A 22 36.83 9.96 -31.98
N ASP A 23 37.71 9.55 -31.07
CA ASP A 23 38.42 8.27 -30.84
C ASP A 23 38.87 8.22 -29.35
N ALA A 24 38.88 7.08 -28.66
CA ALA A 24 39.87 5.99 -28.67
C ALA A 24 41.32 6.41 -28.33
N ASN A 25 41.86 5.88 -27.23
CA ASN A 25 43.17 5.20 -27.13
C ASN A 25 43.27 4.50 -25.75
N THR A 26 43.37 3.16 -25.60
CA THR A 26 44.59 2.29 -25.64
C THR A 26 45.71 2.79 -24.71
N GLU A 27 46.37 2.02 -23.82
CA GLU A 27 46.95 0.66 -23.83
C GLU A 27 47.32 0.30 -22.34
N ASN A 28 47.10 -0.91 -21.82
CA ASN A 28 47.97 -2.10 -21.79
C ASN A 28 49.12 -2.08 -20.73
N ASP A 29 49.09 -2.96 -19.71
CA ASP A 29 50.30 -3.68 -19.22
C ASP A 29 49.95 -4.93 -18.37
N LYS A 30 50.85 -5.92 -18.45
CA LYS A 30 50.77 -7.31 -17.99
C LYS A 30 51.50 -7.57 -16.66
N GLY A 31 51.13 -8.68 -16.02
CA GLY A 31 52.00 -9.54 -15.18
C GLY A 31 51.97 -9.22 -13.68
N GLN A 32 52.17 -10.15 -12.74
CA GLN A 32 52.41 -11.59 -12.78
C GLN A 32 52.28 -12.11 -11.32
N GLU A 33 51.88 -13.38 -11.14
CA GLU A 33 51.81 -14.08 -9.85
C GLU A 33 53.18 -14.23 -9.16
N HIS A 34 53.19 -14.33 -7.81
CA HIS A 34 54.11 -15.22 -7.10
C HIS A 34 53.54 -15.66 -5.72
N LYS A 35 53.47 -16.98 -5.54
CA LYS A 35 53.29 -17.74 -4.28
C LYS A 35 54.65 -17.98 -3.63
N THR A 36 54.72 -18.06 -2.29
CA THR A 36 55.40 -19.12 -1.51
C THR A 36 55.01 -18.94 -0.03
N GLU A 37 54.30 -19.90 0.58
CA GLU A 37 54.77 -20.98 1.49
C GLU A 37 55.45 -20.45 2.78
N THR A 38 55.31 -21.03 3.99
CA THR A 38 55.40 -22.47 4.32
C THR A 38 54.86 -22.73 5.76
N THR A 39 54.10 -23.84 5.92
CA THR A 39 54.02 -24.82 7.05
C THR A 39 53.58 -24.42 8.47
N SER A 40 53.08 -25.31 9.33
CA SER A 40 52.29 -26.57 9.30
C SER A 40 52.33 -27.15 10.74
N ASN A 41 51.26 -27.84 11.15
CA ASN A 41 51.19 -29.09 11.96
C ASN A 41 49.88 -29.08 12.78
N LEU A 42 48.86 -29.90 12.47
CA LEU A 42 48.70 -31.36 12.75
C LEU A 42 48.87 -31.64 14.25
N THR A 43 47.87 -32.20 14.95
CA THR A 43 47.40 -33.58 14.77
C THR A 43 45.95 -33.82 15.22
N ASN A 44 45.37 -34.87 14.64
CA ASN A 44 44.07 -35.48 14.89
C ASN A 44 44.33 -36.94 15.28
N GLU A 45 43.60 -37.52 16.24
CA GLU A 45 43.20 -38.95 16.36
C GLU A 45 42.51 -39.16 17.73
N LYS A 46 41.19 -39.42 17.77
CA LYS A 46 40.50 -40.74 17.68
C LYS A 46 40.69 -41.60 18.93
N THR A 47 39.59 -41.92 19.64
CA THR A 47 39.23 -43.27 20.12
C THR A 47 37.76 -43.31 20.56
N THR A 48 37.12 -44.42 20.20
CA THR A 48 35.72 -44.84 20.24
C THR A 48 35.27 -45.51 21.56
N SER A 49 33.94 -45.50 21.81
CA SER A 49 33.09 -46.48 22.56
C SER A 49 33.34 -46.64 24.08
N LYS A 50 32.34 -46.73 24.98
CA LYS A 50 31.05 -47.45 24.95
C LYS A 50 30.17 -47.01 26.16
N GLU A 51 28.85 -46.97 25.95
CA GLU A 51 27.70 -47.21 26.85
C GLU A 51 27.77 -46.90 28.37
N HIS A 52 26.87 -46.01 28.85
CA HIS A 52 25.90 -46.35 29.90
C HIS A 52 24.66 -45.46 29.79
N ALA A 53 23.50 -46.11 29.78
CA ALA A 53 22.17 -45.50 29.74
C ALA A 53 21.81 -44.88 31.09
N HIS A 54 21.18 -43.70 31.08
CA HIS A 54 20.14 -43.36 32.03
C HIS A 54 19.11 -42.45 31.34
N ASP A 55 17.89 -42.97 31.33
CA ASP A 55 16.62 -42.37 30.97
C ASP A 55 16.33 -41.19 31.93
N HIS A 56 15.82 -40.08 31.40
CA HIS A 56 14.83 -39.18 32.02
C HIS A 56 14.50 -38.02 31.06
N GLU A 57 13.37 -38.21 30.40
CA GLU A 57 12.26 -37.26 30.23
C GLU A 57 12.49 -35.84 29.67
N LYS A 58 11.65 -35.57 28.66
CA LYS A 58 11.47 -34.33 27.93
C LYS A 58 11.13 -33.15 28.84
N GLU A 59 11.79 -32.02 28.61
CA GLU A 59 11.16 -30.72 28.73
C GLU A 59 11.29 -30.00 27.38
N GLN A 60 10.22 -30.08 26.58
CA GLN A 60 9.96 -29.17 25.49
C GLN A 60 9.56 -27.83 26.12
N SER A 61 10.42 -26.83 25.97
CA SER A 61 10.08 -25.43 26.19
C SER A 61 9.09 -25.00 25.12
N GLU A 62 7.80 -25.22 25.36
CA GLU A 62 6.70 -24.63 24.62
C GLU A 62 6.62 -23.13 24.98
N HIS A 63 7.24 -22.28 24.16
CA HIS A 63 6.86 -20.89 24.11
C HIS A 63 5.52 -20.79 23.39
N ALA A 64 4.44 -20.86 24.17
CA ALA A 64 3.13 -20.42 23.74
C ALA A 64 3.21 -18.91 23.44
N HIS A 65 3.34 -18.58 22.16
CA HIS A 65 2.96 -17.25 21.68
C HIS A 65 1.44 -17.21 21.71
N ASP A 66 0.91 -16.60 22.77
CA ASP A 66 -0.47 -16.16 22.85
C ASP A 66 -0.66 -15.04 21.80
N HIS A 67 -0.89 -15.45 20.55
CA HIS A 67 -1.48 -14.57 19.55
C HIS A 67 -2.97 -14.50 19.85
N GLY A 68 -3.30 -13.61 20.80
CA GLY A 68 -4.66 -13.14 20.99
C GLY A 68 -5.11 -12.39 19.74
N HIS A 69 -5.54 -13.14 18.71
CA HIS A 69 -6.41 -12.63 17.65
C HIS A 69 -7.77 -12.36 18.27
N SER A 70 -7.87 -11.28 19.05
CA SER A 70 -9.16 -10.67 19.29
C SER A 70 -9.55 -9.96 17.99
N HIS A 71 -10.06 -10.73 17.03
CA HIS A 71 -11.11 -10.19 16.17
C HIS A 71 -12.22 -9.88 17.15
N GLY A 72 -12.29 -8.62 17.58
CA GLY A 72 -13.30 -8.16 18.50
C GLY A 72 -14.65 -8.48 17.89
N GLY A 73 -15.28 -9.56 18.35
CA GLY A 73 -16.68 -9.88 18.12
C GLY A 73 -17.58 -8.88 18.85
N HIS A 74 -17.31 -7.59 18.64
CA HIS A 74 -18.20 -6.53 19.02
C HIS A 74 -19.20 -6.42 17.88
N GLU A 75 -20.39 -6.97 18.12
CA GLU A 75 -21.54 -6.71 17.25
C GLU A 75 -21.68 -5.19 17.13
N MET A 76 -21.66 -4.67 15.89
CA MET A 76 -21.83 -3.24 15.67
C MET A 76 -23.18 -2.81 16.23
N THR A 77 -23.20 -1.73 16.98
CA THR A 77 -24.42 -1.05 17.33
C THR A 77 -25.10 -0.54 16.06
N LYS A 78 -26.41 -0.27 16.15
CA LYS A 78 -27.15 0.27 15.01
C LYS A 78 -26.60 1.62 14.53
N GLU A 79 -26.02 2.40 15.44
CA GLU A 79 -25.39 3.68 15.12
C GLU A 79 -24.08 3.48 14.35
N GLU A 80 -23.23 2.54 14.78
CA GLU A 80 -21.99 2.18 14.08
C GLU A 80 -22.27 1.63 12.67
N GLU A 81 -23.27 0.75 12.52
CA GLU A 81 -23.72 0.28 11.20
C GLU A 81 -24.14 1.43 10.28
N ASN A 82 -24.89 2.41 10.82
CA ASN A 82 -25.35 3.56 10.06
C ASN A 82 -24.16 4.44 9.64
N ILE A 83 -23.23 4.70 10.55
CA ILE A 83 -22.00 5.45 10.27
C ILE A 83 -21.20 4.74 9.17
N TYR A 84 -21.00 3.43 9.29
CA TYR A 84 -20.29 2.61 8.31
C TYR A 84 -20.91 2.70 6.91
N LYS A 85 -22.25 2.73 6.85
CA LYS A 85 -23.06 2.91 5.62
C LYS A 85 -23.10 4.36 5.12
N GLY A 86 -22.41 5.29 5.78
CA GLY A 86 -22.35 6.70 5.40
C GLY A 86 -23.59 7.51 5.80
N ILE A 87 -24.29 7.08 6.86
CA ILE A 87 -25.48 7.74 7.40
C ILE A 87 -25.13 8.34 8.77
N PHE A 88 -24.69 9.59 8.76
CA PHE A 88 -24.27 10.32 9.96
C PHE A 88 -24.53 11.83 9.84
N LYS A 89 -24.52 12.52 10.98
CA LYS A 89 -24.63 13.99 11.08
C LYS A 89 -23.25 14.62 11.17
N ASP A 90 -23.13 15.87 10.72
CA ASP A 90 -21.86 16.59 10.66
C ASP A 90 -21.23 16.77 12.04
N GLU A 91 -22.05 16.94 13.08
CA GLU A 91 -21.57 17.16 14.44
C GLU A 91 -20.93 15.90 15.06
N GLN A 92 -21.22 14.71 14.51
CA GLN A 92 -20.60 13.45 14.91
C GLN A 92 -19.17 13.33 14.38
N VAL A 93 -18.82 14.04 13.30
CA VAL A 93 -17.50 13.94 12.67
C VAL A 93 -16.45 14.70 13.49
N LYS A 94 -15.41 14.00 13.95
CA LYS A 94 -14.32 14.57 14.75
C LYS A 94 -13.00 14.50 14.01
N ASP A 95 -12.04 15.34 14.42
CA ASP A 95 -10.66 15.23 13.92
C ASP A 95 -10.02 13.93 14.40
N ARG A 96 -9.12 13.37 13.60
CA ARG A 96 -8.44 12.10 13.87
C ARG A 96 -6.93 12.26 13.71
N PRO A 97 -6.11 11.76 14.65
CA PRO A 97 -4.66 11.78 14.52
C PRO A 97 -4.16 10.74 13.51
N LEU A 98 -2.96 10.94 12.95
CA LEU A 98 -2.34 9.96 12.04
C LEU A 98 -2.20 8.58 12.70
N THR A 99 -2.03 8.54 14.02
CA THR A 99 -1.89 7.31 14.80
C THR A 99 -3.11 6.39 14.71
N ASP A 100 -4.27 6.88 14.29
CA ASP A 100 -5.43 6.02 14.04
C ASP A 100 -5.18 5.00 12.91
N TRP A 101 -4.26 5.30 11.99
CA TRP A 101 -3.80 4.41 10.91
C TRP A 101 -2.40 3.83 11.15
N GLU A 102 -1.82 4.00 12.34
CA GLU A 102 -0.51 3.43 12.66
C GLU A 102 -0.52 1.91 12.48
N GLY A 103 0.50 1.38 11.80
CA GLY A 103 0.60 -0.04 11.50
C GLY A 103 1.34 -0.33 10.21
N ASP A 104 1.34 -1.61 9.85
CA ASP A 104 1.94 -2.11 8.62
C ASP A 104 0.86 -2.69 7.72
N TRP A 105 0.79 -2.20 6.49
CA TRP A 105 -0.40 -2.34 5.65
C TRP A 105 -0.03 -2.85 4.26
N GLN A 106 -0.82 -3.79 3.74
CA GLN A 106 -0.65 -4.39 2.42
C GLN A 106 -1.79 -4.01 1.48
N SER A 107 -1.48 -3.77 0.21
CA SER A 107 -2.50 -3.55 -0.81
C SER A 107 -3.26 -4.84 -1.10
N VAL A 108 -4.57 -4.75 -1.29
CA VAL A 108 -5.42 -5.88 -1.73
C VAL A 108 -5.35 -6.14 -3.24
N TYR A 109 -4.72 -5.24 -4.01
CA TYR A 109 -4.68 -5.34 -5.48
C TYR A 109 -4.01 -6.63 -6.01
N PRO A 110 -2.95 -7.18 -5.38
CA PRO A 110 -2.43 -8.50 -5.73
C PRO A 110 -3.47 -9.62 -5.63
N TYR A 111 -4.25 -9.68 -4.54
CA TYR A 111 -5.29 -10.69 -4.30
C TYR A 111 -6.49 -10.56 -5.26
N LEU A 112 -6.76 -9.36 -5.76
CA LEU A 112 -7.72 -9.20 -6.85
C LEU A 112 -7.20 -9.83 -8.16
N LYS A 113 -5.89 -9.69 -8.44
CA LYS A 113 -5.30 -10.11 -9.72
C LYS A 113 -5.08 -11.61 -9.82
N ASP A 114 -4.72 -12.27 -8.72
CA ASP A 114 -4.52 -13.71 -8.68
C ASP A 114 -5.83 -14.51 -8.53
N GLY A 115 -6.93 -13.83 -8.23
CA GLY A 115 -8.28 -14.40 -8.15
C GLY A 115 -8.73 -14.77 -6.74
N THR A 116 -7.90 -14.54 -5.70
CA THR A 116 -8.29 -14.79 -4.31
C THR A 116 -9.59 -14.09 -3.91
N LEU A 117 -9.86 -12.90 -4.46
CA LEU A 117 -11.07 -12.13 -4.14
C LEU A 117 -12.28 -12.43 -5.05
N ASP A 118 -12.23 -13.44 -5.92
CA ASP A 118 -13.30 -13.69 -6.89
C ASP A 118 -14.63 -14.04 -6.23
N GLU A 119 -14.59 -14.82 -5.15
CA GLU A 119 -15.76 -15.18 -4.33
C GLU A 119 -16.46 -13.94 -3.73
N VAL A 120 -15.71 -12.90 -3.38
CA VAL A 120 -16.28 -11.63 -2.88
C VAL A 120 -17.16 -10.98 -3.96
N PHE A 121 -16.73 -10.99 -5.21
CA PHE A 121 -17.48 -10.37 -6.30
C PHE A 121 -18.68 -11.21 -6.74
N GLU A 122 -18.57 -12.54 -6.63
CA GLU A 122 -19.70 -13.45 -6.80
C GLU A 122 -20.77 -13.19 -5.74
N HIS A 123 -20.37 -13.15 -4.46
CA HIS A 123 -21.27 -12.85 -3.35
C HIS A 123 -21.99 -11.49 -3.52
N LYS A 124 -21.25 -10.43 -3.88
CA LYS A 124 -21.86 -9.11 -4.13
C LYS A 124 -22.86 -9.10 -5.29
N ALA A 125 -22.67 -9.95 -6.30
CA ALA A 125 -23.63 -10.10 -7.40
C ALA A 125 -24.88 -10.90 -7.02
N GLU A 126 -24.80 -11.75 -6.00
CA GLU A 126 -25.95 -12.44 -5.43
C GLU A 126 -26.79 -11.53 -4.53
N GLU A 127 -26.16 -10.62 -3.79
CA GLU A 127 -26.84 -9.65 -2.93
C GLU A 127 -27.45 -8.46 -3.69
N ASP A 128 -26.76 -7.97 -4.73
CA ASP A 128 -27.19 -6.85 -5.57
C ASP A 128 -27.05 -7.21 -7.06
N ASP A 129 -28.21 -7.38 -7.71
CA ASP A 129 -28.33 -7.79 -9.12
C ASP A 129 -28.04 -6.66 -10.13
N SER A 130 -27.63 -5.47 -9.68
CA SER A 130 -27.28 -4.35 -10.56
C SER A 130 -26.01 -4.58 -11.39
N LYS A 131 -25.16 -5.53 -11.01
CA LYS A 131 -23.91 -5.90 -11.68
C LYS A 131 -23.68 -7.40 -11.58
N SER A 132 -23.14 -7.98 -12.65
CA SER A 132 -22.55 -9.32 -12.60
C SER A 132 -21.24 -9.33 -11.81
N ALA A 133 -20.81 -10.51 -11.34
CA ALA A 133 -19.51 -10.69 -10.67
C ALA A 133 -18.33 -10.14 -11.49
N LYS A 134 -18.39 -10.28 -12.83
CA LYS A 134 -17.38 -9.73 -13.75
C LYS A 134 -17.37 -8.20 -13.75
N GLU A 135 -18.54 -7.57 -13.69
CA GLU A 135 -18.65 -6.11 -13.64
C GLU A 135 -18.20 -5.57 -12.28
N TYR A 136 -18.52 -6.26 -11.18
CA TYR A 136 -17.92 -5.97 -9.87
C TYR A 136 -16.40 -6.09 -9.90
N LYS A 137 -15.86 -7.21 -10.39
CA LYS A 137 -14.41 -7.38 -10.51
C LYS A 137 -13.77 -6.27 -11.33
N ALA A 138 -14.38 -5.83 -12.44
CA ALA A 138 -13.89 -4.71 -13.24
C ALA A 138 -13.95 -3.35 -12.50
N TYR A 139 -15.02 -3.11 -11.75
CA TYR A 139 -15.17 -1.94 -10.90
C TYR A 139 -14.07 -1.89 -9.82
N TYR A 140 -13.92 -2.97 -9.05
CA TYR A 140 -12.89 -3.10 -8.01
C TYR A 140 -11.47 -3.14 -8.58
N THR A 141 -11.26 -3.65 -9.80
CA THR A 141 -9.97 -3.56 -10.50
C THR A 141 -9.55 -2.09 -10.68
N THR A 142 -10.50 -1.22 -11.03
CA THR A 142 -10.24 0.23 -11.16
C THR A 142 -10.01 0.86 -9.79
N GLY A 143 -10.84 0.50 -8.80
CA GLY A 143 -10.75 0.95 -7.42
C GLY A 143 -9.38 0.65 -6.80
N TYR A 144 -8.99 -0.62 -6.77
CA TYR A 144 -7.82 -1.08 -6.02
C TYR A 144 -6.48 -0.86 -6.72
N LYS A 145 -6.47 -0.55 -8.02
CA LYS A 145 -5.24 -0.44 -8.80
C LYS A 145 -4.25 0.54 -8.17
N THR A 146 -3.07 0.04 -7.82
CA THR A 146 -1.95 0.82 -7.27
C THR A 146 -0.63 0.12 -7.56
N ASP A 147 0.45 0.90 -7.63
CA ASP A 147 1.83 0.42 -7.64
C ASP A 147 2.47 0.41 -6.23
N VAL A 148 1.82 1.04 -5.24
CA VAL A 148 2.24 1.05 -3.83
C VAL A 148 1.74 -0.23 -3.16
N THR A 149 2.61 -1.23 -3.02
CA THR A 149 2.24 -2.56 -2.54
C THR A 149 2.13 -2.66 -1.03
N ARG A 150 2.84 -1.80 -0.29
CA ARG A 150 2.86 -1.76 1.17
C ARG A 150 3.00 -0.32 1.66
N ILE A 151 2.38 -0.02 2.79
CA ILE A 151 2.52 1.26 3.49
C ILE A 151 2.80 0.94 4.96
N ASN A 152 3.87 1.52 5.51
CA ASN A 152 4.14 1.44 6.94
C ASN A 152 3.95 2.83 7.55
N ILE A 153 2.99 2.94 8.46
CA ILE A 153 2.60 4.20 9.10
C ILE A 153 3.11 4.14 10.54
N GLY A 154 4.12 4.96 10.85
CA GLY A 154 4.54 5.20 12.22
C GLY A 154 3.89 6.45 12.81
N GLU A 155 4.30 6.81 14.04
CA GLU A 155 3.77 7.97 14.75
C GLU A 155 3.94 9.31 13.97
N LYS A 156 5.06 9.46 13.24
CA LYS A 156 5.42 10.72 12.55
C LYS A 156 5.66 10.58 11.06
N ALA A 157 6.15 9.43 10.62
CA ALA A 157 6.59 9.20 9.26
C ALA A 157 5.85 8.01 8.63
N ILE A 158 5.62 8.10 7.32
CA ILE A 158 5.01 7.07 6.51
C ILE A 158 6.02 6.61 5.46
N LEU A 159 6.16 5.29 5.33
CA LEU A 159 6.99 4.66 4.32
C LEU A 159 6.08 4.03 3.26
N PHE A 160 6.29 4.41 2.00
CA PHE A 160 5.58 3.86 0.85
C PHE A 160 6.51 2.93 0.08
N TYR A 161 6.03 1.72 -0.22
CA TYR A 161 6.79 0.71 -0.94
C TYR A 161 6.20 0.49 -2.33
N LYS A 162 7.00 0.74 -3.37
CA LYS A 162 6.67 0.48 -4.77
C LYS A 162 7.59 -0.60 -5.32
N GLY A 163 7.21 -1.86 -5.11
CA GLY A 163 8.09 -2.99 -5.39
C GLY A 163 9.35 -2.94 -4.52
N LYS A 164 10.51 -2.68 -5.13
CA LYS A 164 11.80 -2.55 -4.41
C LYS A 164 12.12 -1.11 -4.01
N GLU A 165 11.41 -0.14 -4.57
CA GLU A 165 11.60 1.27 -4.26
C GLU A 165 10.85 1.64 -2.98
N LYS A 166 11.41 2.57 -2.23
CA LYS A 166 10.86 3.06 -0.98
C LYS A 166 10.98 4.58 -0.93
N SER A 167 9.92 5.25 -0.49
CA SER A 167 9.95 6.67 -0.13
C SER A 167 9.39 6.88 1.28
N THR A 168 9.89 7.88 1.97
CA THR A 168 9.52 8.20 3.36
C THR A 168 9.15 9.67 3.47
N ALA A 169 8.09 9.98 4.22
CA ALA A 169 7.70 11.36 4.48
C ALA A 169 7.05 11.53 5.84
N GLU A 170 7.24 12.72 6.44
CA GLU A 170 6.49 13.16 7.60
C GLU A 170 5.30 14.00 7.15
N TYR A 171 4.18 13.81 7.85
CA TYR A 171 2.91 14.43 7.50
C TYR A 171 2.32 15.18 8.69
N THR A 172 1.65 16.29 8.41
CA THR A 172 0.85 17.02 9.38
C THR A 172 -0.63 16.99 8.98
N TYR A 173 -1.52 17.05 9.97
CA TYR A 173 -2.96 17.01 9.73
C TYR A 173 -3.43 18.32 9.07
N ASP A 174 -4.14 18.21 7.96
CA ASP A 174 -4.68 19.32 7.14
C ASP A 174 -6.23 19.29 7.13
N GLY A 175 -6.81 18.77 8.20
CA GLY A 175 -8.26 18.76 8.42
C GLY A 175 -8.99 17.59 7.77
N LYS A 176 -10.31 17.74 7.67
CA LYS A 176 -11.23 16.74 7.15
C LYS A 176 -12.28 17.36 6.24
N GLU A 177 -12.77 16.57 5.31
CA GLU A 177 -13.83 16.97 4.37
C GLU A 177 -14.94 15.93 4.38
N ILE A 178 -16.19 16.38 4.51
CA ILE A 178 -17.37 15.51 4.38
C ILE A 178 -17.82 15.54 2.92
N LEU A 179 -17.87 14.36 2.31
CA LEU A 179 -18.30 14.15 0.93
C LEU A 179 -19.73 13.61 0.91
N ASN A 180 -20.56 14.18 0.03
CA ASN A 180 -21.92 13.72 -0.21
C ASN A 180 -21.95 13.03 -1.58
N TYR A 181 -22.35 11.77 -1.62
CA TYR A 181 -22.42 10.99 -2.85
C TYR A 181 -23.80 11.06 -3.49
N GLU A 182 -23.88 10.82 -4.79
CA GLU A 182 -25.15 10.87 -5.54
C GLU A 182 -26.18 9.86 -5.04
N ALA A 183 -25.72 8.71 -4.51
CA ALA A 183 -26.58 7.69 -3.90
C ALA A 183 -27.14 8.10 -2.53
N GLY A 184 -26.78 9.28 -2.01
CA GLY A 184 -27.28 9.84 -0.77
C GLY A 184 -26.48 9.44 0.48
N ASN A 185 -25.64 8.41 0.38
CA ASN A 185 -24.65 8.11 1.41
C ASN A 185 -23.50 9.12 1.39
N ARG A 186 -22.74 9.15 2.48
CA ARG A 186 -21.70 10.14 2.74
C ARG A 186 -20.39 9.46 3.13
N GLY A 187 -19.27 10.18 3.02
CA GLY A 187 -17.98 9.73 3.50
C GLY A 187 -17.15 10.87 4.06
N VAL A 188 -16.08 10.55 4.78
CA VAL A 188 -15.17 11.55 5.35
C VAL A 188 -13.77 11.27 4.81
N ARG A 189 -13.09 12.33 4.35
CA ARG A 189 -11.67 12.30 4.00
C ARG A 189 -10.88 12.96 5.13
N PHE A 190 -9.92 12.24 5.71
CA PHE A 190 -8.95 12.81 6.66
C PHE A 190 -7.65 13.11 5.92
N ILE A 191 -7.27 14.38 5.90
CA ILE A 191 -6.26 14.90 4.97
C ILE A 191 -4.98 15.18 5.75
N PHE A 192 -3.87 14.77 5.15
CA PHE A 192 -2.55 15.09 5.68
C PHE A 192 -1.65 15.65 4.58
N GLU A 193 -0.88 16.68 4.92
CA GLU A 193 0.09 17.33 4.05
C GLU A 193 1.52 16.95 4.45
N LYS A 194 2.34 16.61 3.45
CA LYS A 194 3.76 16.33 3.64
C LYS A 194 4.49 17.60 4.05
N VAL A 195 5.21 17.52 5.17
CA VAL A 195 6.03 18.62 5.69
C VAL A 195 7.53 18.39 5.51
N SER A 196 7.95 17.13 5.40
CA SER A 196 9.35 16.75 5.18
C SER A 196 9.45 15.34 4.56
N GLY A 197 10.62 14.99 4.02
CA GLY A 197 10.92 13.67 3.47
C GLY A 197 11.19 13.68 1.96
N ASP A 198 11.09 12.50 1.35
CA ASP A 198 11.50 12.26 -0.04
C ASP A 198 10.56 12.94 -1.05
N ASP A 199 11.11 13.42 -2.16
CA ASP A 199 10.34 14.00 -3.28
C ASP A 199 9.36 12.99 -3.89
N ALA A 200 9.71 11.70 -3.86
CA ALA A 200 8.89 10.62 -4.38
C ALA A 200 7.68 10.28 -3.48
N ALA A 201 7.65 10.76 -2.23
CA ALA A 201 6.47 10.63 -1.38
C ALA A 201 5.40 11.66 -1.77
N PRO A 202 4.09 11.31 -1.74
CA PRO A 202 3.01 12.23 -2.10
C PRO A 202 3.05 13.54 -1.31
N GLN A 203 2.67 14.67 -1.93
CA GLN A 203 2.51 15.91 -1.15
C GLN A 203 1.27 15.86 -0.24
N PHE A 204 0.21 15.22 -0.69
CA PHE A 204 -1.03 15.04 0.06
C PHE A 204 -1.45 13.58 0.08
N ILE A 205 -1.93 13.15 1.24
CA ILE A 205 -2.64 11.89 1.41
C ILE A 205 -4.01 12.14 2.05
N GLN A 206 -4.99 11.33 1.68
CA GLN A 206 -6.34 11.39 2.26
C GLN A 206 -6.80 9.98 2.61
N PHE A 207 -7.14 9.75 3.89
CA PHE A 207 -7.70 8.49 4.35
C PHE A 207 -9.23 8.51 4.33
N SER A 208 -9.83 7.36 4.03
CA SER A 208 -11.26 7.07 4.16
C SER A 208 -11.41 5.60 4.56
N ASP A 209 -11.99 5.33 5.71
CA ASP A 209 -12.01 4.01 6.34
C ASP A 209 -13.34 3.71 7.05
N HIS A 210 -14.42 4.40 6.66
CA HIS A 210 -15.76 4.28 7.24
C HIS A 210 -15.90 4.74 8.70
N ILE A 211 -14.83 5.24 9.31
CA ILE A 211 -14.79 5.78 10.67
C ILE A 211 -14.81 7.31 10.63
N ILE A 212 -15.63 7.95 11.46
CA ILE A 212 -15.83 9.42 11.46
C ILE A 212 -15.30 10.15 12.71
N ALA A 213 -14.78 9.42 13.70
CA ALA A 213 -14.24 9.93 14.95
C ALA A 213 -13.02 9.10 15.41
N PRO A 214 -12.22 9.52 16.41
CA PRO A 214 -11.02 8.80 16.83
C PRO A 214 -11.25 7.32 17.13
N GLU A 215 -10.67 6.46 16.30
CA GLU A 215 -10.74 5.00 16.36
C GLU A 215 -9.68 4.41 15.44
N LYS A 216 -9.14 3.24 15.81
CA LYS A 216 -8.13 2.55 15.02
C LYS A 216 -8.76 1.99 13.74
N ALA A 217 -8.11 2.21 12.60
CA ALA A 217 -8.55 1.67 11.33
C ALA A 217 -8.40 0.14 11.32
N LEU A 218 -9.38 -0.55 10.71
CA LEU A 218 -9.30 -1.99 10.41
C LEU A 218 -8.82 -2.23 8.97
N HIS A 219 -9.24 -1.37 8.06
CA HIS A 219 -8.75 -1.25 6.69
C HIS A 219 -8.93 0.20 6.26
N TYR A 220 -8.35 0.62 5.14
CA TYR A 220 -8.61 1.96 4.62
C TYR A 220 -8.46 2.06 3.11
N HIS A 221 -9.09 3.09 2.56
CA HIS A 221 -8.80 3.65 1.25
C HIS A 221 -7.89 4.87 1.40
N ILE A 222 -6.89 4.98 0.53
CA ILE A 222 -5.95 6.11 0.54
C ILE A 222 -5.85 6.76 -0.84
N TYR A 223 -5.95 8.09 -0.86
CA TYR A 223 -5.79 8.91 -2.05
C TYR A 223 -4.49 9.68 -1.94
N MET A 224 -3.61 9.55 -2.94
CA MET A 224 -2.25 10.05 -2.88
C MET A 224 -1.97 10.93 -4.10
N GLY A 225 -1.40 12.11 -3.90
CA GLY A 225 -1.01 12.98 -5.01
C GLY A 225 -0.49 14.33 -4.59
N ASN A 226 -0.33 15.23 -5.57
CA ASN A 226 0.28 16.54 -5.35
C ASN A 226 -0.72 17.71 -5.34
N ASN A 227 -2.02 17.41 -5.39
CA ASN A 227 -3.09 18.41 -5.41
C ASN A 227 -4.25 17.99 -4.52
N ARG A 228 -4.34 18.58 -3.32
CA ARG A 228 -5.39 18.34 -2.32
C ARG A 228 -6.81 18.36 -2.91
N ALA A 229 -7.13 19.40 -3.68
CA ALA A 229 -8.48 19.60 -4.22
C ALA A 229 -8.82 18.62 -5.35
N GLN A 230 -7.83 18.14 -6.10
CA GLN A 230 -8.04 17.11 -7.12
C GLN A 230 -8.32 15.75 -6.49
N LEU A 231 -7.65 15.41 -5.39
CA LEU A 231 -7.89 14.14 -4.67
C LEU A 231 -9.31 14.05 -4.10
N LEU A 232 -9.90 15.17 -3.70
CA LEU A 232 -11.31 15.23 -3.25
C LEU A 232 -12.32 14.98 -4.38
N LYS A 233 -11.89 15.08 -5.65
CA LYS A 233 -12.71 14.79 -6.83
C LYS A 233 -12.50 13.35 -7.32
N GLU A 234 -11.48 12.66 -6.83
CA GLU A 234 -11.21 11.26 -7.19
C GLU A 234 -12.22 10.34 -6.50
N MET A 235 -12.95 9.58 -7.31
CA MET A 235 -14.04 8.69 -6.89
C MET A 235 -13.93 7.30 -7.54
N LYS A 236 -12.96 7.09 -8.45
CA LYS A 236 -12.84 5.88 -9.26
C LYS A 236 -11.69 5.00 -8.80
N ASN A 237 -10.56 5.60 -8.42
CA ASN A 237 -9.40 4.89 -7.92
C ASN A 237 -9.21 5.21 -6.44
N TRP A 238 -9.30 4.16 -5.62
CA TRP A 238 -9.26 4.19 -4.17
C TRP A 238 -8.43 2.98 -3.69
N PRO A 239 -7.09 3.05 -3.85
CA PRO A 239 -6.18 2.03 -3.35
C PRO A 239 -6.53 1.63 -1.92
N THR A 240 -6.68 0.33 -1.69
CA THR A 240 -7.22 -0.22 -0.44
C THR A 240 -6.20 -1.12 0.23
N TYR A 241 -6.12 -0.97 1.56
CA TYR A 241 -5.10 -1.62 2.37
C TYR A 241 -5.70 -2.27 3.61
N TYR A 242 -5.19 -3.45 3.93
CA TYR A 242 -5.47 -4.23 5.13
C TYR A 242 -4.16 -4.46 5.92
N PRO A 243 -4.22 -4.84 7.21
CA PRO A 243 -3.04 -5.19 7.99
C PRO A 243 -2.18 -6.25 7.28
N SER A 244 -0.86 -6.06 7.31
CA SER A 244 0.11 -6.86 6.55
C SER A 244 0.28 -8.30 7.04
N ASP A 245 -0.21 -8.61 8.24
CA ASP A 245 -0.19 -9.92 8.86
C ASP A 245 -1.35 -10.82 8.44
N LEU A 246 -2.42 -10.25 7.85
CA LEU A 246 -3.51 -11.01 7.26
C LEU A 246 -3.08 -11.70 5.95
N LYS A 247 -3.51 -12.94 5.76
CA LYS A 247 -3.38 -13.66 4.50
C LYS A 247 -4.52 -13.29 3.56
N GLY A 248 -4.35 -13.60 2.28
CA GLY A 248 -5.38 -13.35 1.26
C GLY A 248 -6.75 -13.94 1.61
N GLU A 249 -6.79 -15.15 2.19
CA GLU A 249 -8.05 -15.76 2.63
C GLU A 249 -8.69 -15.03 3.81
N GLU A 250 -7.90 -14.54 4.77
CA GLU A 250 -8.42 -13.76 5.91
C GLU A 250 -8.95 -12.41 5.43
N VAL A 251 -8.25 -11.74 4.50
CA VAL A 251 -8.76 -10.52 3.84
C VAL A 251 -10.06 -10.80 3.10
N LYS A 252 -10.16 -11.93 2.39
CA LYS A 252 -11.38 -12.34 1.69
C LYS A 252 -12.55 -12.55 2.67
N GLU A 253 -12.32 -13.25 3.79
CA GLU A 253 -13.34 -13.47 4.83
C GLU A 253 -13.84 -12.15 5.44
N GLU A 254 -12.93 -11.23 5.77
CA GLU A 254 -13.30 -9.88 6.25
C GLU A 254 -14.14 -9.13 5.18
N MET A 255 -13.75 -9.21 3.91
CA MET A 255 -14.51 -8.58 2.82
C MET A 255 -15.87 -9.22 2.54
N LEU A 256 -16.07 -10.49 2.88
CA LEU A 256 -17.37 -11.18 2.78
C LEU A 256 -18.30 -10.80 3.94
N ALA A 257 -17.76 -10.39 5.07
CA ALA A 257 -18.53 -9.90 6.22
C ALA A 257 -19.04 -8.45 6.05
N HIS A 258 -18.64 -7.77 4.96
CA HIS A 258 -18.87 -6.33 4.70
C HIS A 258 -19.55 -6.03 3.35
#